data_AF-A0A382ASI3-F1
#
_entry.id   AF-A0A382ASI3-F1
#
_cell.length_a   1.000
_cell.length_b   1.000
_cell.length_c   1.000
_cell.angle_alpha   90.00
_cell.angle_beta   90.00
_cell.angle_gamma   90.00
#
_symmetry.space_group_name_H-M   'P 1'
#
loop_
_entity.id
_entity.type
_entity.pdbx_description
1 polymer ?
#
loop_
_entity_poly.entity_id
_entity_poly.type
_entity_poly.pdbx_seq_one_letter_code
_entity_poly.pdbx_strand_id
1 'polypeptide(L)'
;MPPCFRICAIRLGSIFPVLILLFFLTDVRSAYAQANFVPLERGDVSEREEHLTFSPGLKLSGDYRFRTSKIHSQSLPESRTETNSPEEFSFDQDLRIHLRSMVHRVISLNLEIATNQEPIYQSDIRASRTSRITGSESQAANLTARQSYLELNRNPNEETKLGKHVINIGDRRGKVFSGILSGFSQRCKAGTWCYEIGAMKLSSADADWLYFFSLDYPFWHDVDSQGEIIDSLRLELFRIK
;
A
#
# COMPACT_ATOMS: atom_id res chain seq x y z
N MET A 1 19.60 -79.36 -7.62
CA MET A 1 19.79 -77.88 -7.64
C MET A 1 19.15 -77.29 -6.39
N PRO A 2 19.85 -76.41 -5.66
CA PRO A 2 19.51 -76.03 -4.28
C PRO A 2 18.31 -75.07 -4.18
N PRO A 3 17.58 -75.05 -3.05
CA PRO A 3 16.33 -74.29 -2.87
C PRO A 3 16.51 -72.75 -2.95
N CYS A 4 17.73 -72.23 -2.80
CA CYS A 4 18.02 -70.80 -3.00
C CYS A 4 17.86 -70.31 -4.45
N PHE A 5 18.05 -71.17 -5.46
CA PHE A 5 17.96 -70.75 -6.86
C PHE A 5 16.52 -70.50 -7.34
N ARG A 6 15.54 -71.23 -6.78
CA ARG A 6 14.12 -71.02 -7.11
C ARG A 6 13.58 -69.70 -6.57
N ILE A 7 13.99 -69.30 -5.36
CA ILE A 7 13.50 -68.07 -4.72
C ILE A 7 14.10 -66.81 -5.40
N CYS A 8 15.37 -66.86 -5.82
CA CYS A 8 15.98 -65.78 -6.61
C CYS A 8 15.36 -65.65 -8.02
N ALA A 9 15.08 -66.76 -8.71
CA ALA A 9 14.45 -66.72 -10.04
C ALA A 9 13.01 -66.18 -10.00
N ILE A 10 12.24 -66.52 -8.96
CA ILE A 10 10.86 -66.03 -8.78
C ILE A 10 10.85 -64.53 -8.42
N ARG A 11 11.82 -64.04 -7.64
CA ARG A 11 11.93 -62.60 -7.33
C ARG A 11 12.45 -61.77 -8.50
N LEU A 12 13.40 -62.27 -9.30
CA LEU A 12 13.83 -61.57 -10.54
C LEU A 12 12.71 -61.56 -11.60
N GLY A 13 11.96 -62.65 -11.75
CA GLY A 13 10.84 -62.74 -12.69
C GLY A 13 9.64 -61.87 -12.34
N SER A 14 9.51 -61.42 -11.08
CA SER A 14 8.44 -60.51 -10.63
C SER A 14 8.84 -59.03 -10.72
N ILE A 15 10.14 -58.71 -10.66
CA ILE A 15 10.61 -57.32 -10.73
C ILE A 15 10.69 -56.85 -12.18
N PHE A 16 11.07 -57.74 -13.11
CA PHE A 16 11.14 -57.44 -14.54
C PHE A 16 9.81 -56.96 -15.17
N PRO A 17 8.65 -57.61 -14.94
CA PRO A 17 7.38 -57.14 -15.50
C PRO A 17 6.90 -55.83 -14.86
N VAL A 18 7.21 -55.58 -13.58
CA VAL A 18 6.87 -54.32 -12.90
C VAL A 18 7.70 -53.16 -13.44
N LEU A 19 8.98 -53.40 -13.74
CA LEU A 19 9.88 -52.39 -14.29
C LEU A 19 9.55 -52.07 -15.75
N ILE A 20 9.12 -53.07 -16.54
CA ILE A 20 8.57 -52.87 -17.88
C ILE A 20 7.24 -52.10 -17.84
N LEU A 21 6.34 -52.42 -16.90
CA LEU A 21 5.08 -51.68 -16.71
C LEU A 21 5.33 -50.21 -16.32
N LEU A 22 6.31 -49.95 -15.44
CA LEU A 22 6.74 -48.60 -15.07
C LEU A 22 7.32 -47.82 -16.25
N PHE A 23 8.09 -48.49 -17.12
CA PHE A 23 8.63 -47.88 -18.34
C PHE A 23 7.54 -47.55 -19.37
N PHE A 24 6.52 -48.41 -19.52
CA PHE A 24 5.35 -48.11 -20.36
C PHE A 24 4.43 -47.03 -19.77
N LEU A 25 4.44 -46.83 -18.44
CA LEU A 25 3.67 -45.77 -17.77
C LEU A 25 4.35 -44.39 -17.82
N THR A 26 5.68 -44.33 -18.04
CA THR A 26 6.42 -43.06 -18.14
C THR A 26 6.30 -42.37 -19.49
N ASP A 27 5.86 -43.06 -20.55
CA ASP A 27 5.77 -42.49 -21.91
C ASP A 27 4.40 -41.90 -22.29
N VAL A 28 3.38 -42.00 -21.43
CA VAL A 28 2.00 -41.56 -21.80
C VAL A 28 1.67 -40.12 -21.37
N ARG A 29 2.53 -39.46 -20.59
CA ARG A 29 2.26 -38.09 -20.09
C ARG A 29 3.04 -36.96 -20.76
N SER A 30 3.96 -37.27 -21.65
CA SER A 30 4.76 -36.26 -22.37
C SER A 30 4.09 -35.79 -23.67
N ALA A 31 3.07 -36.49 -24.17
CA ALA A 31 2.48 -36.23 -25.49
C ALA A 31 1.13 -35.49 -25.50
N TYR A 32 0.49 -35.26 -24.34
CA TYR A 32 -0.82 -34.58 -24.29
C TYR A 32 -0.78 -33.11 -23.87
N ALA A 33 0.41 -32.54 -23.62
CA ALA A 33 0.56 -31.09 -23.38
C ALA A 33 0.85 -30.27 -24.66
N GLN A 34 0.93 -30.91 -25.84
CA GLN A 34 1.28 -30.23 -27.10
C GLN A 34 0.14 -30.16 -28.14
N ALA A 35 -1.06 -30.67 -27.85
CA ALA A 35 -2.14 -30.71 -28.85
C ALA A 35 -3.00 -29.43 -28.95
N ASN A 36 -2.57 -28.31 -28.35
CA ASN A 36 -3.27 -27.01 -28.49
C ASN A 36 -2.30 -25.85 -28.80
N PHE A 37 -1.17 -26.14 -29.46
CA PHE A 37 -0.37 -25.11 -30.10
C PHE A 37 -0.83 -24.97 -31.56
N VAL A 38 -1.67 -23.98 -31.82
CA VAL A 38 -1.88 -23.48 -33.19
C VAL A 38 -0.66 -22.63 -33.53
N PRO A 39 0.15 -22.99 -34.54
CA PRO A 39 1.25 -22.14 -34.97
C PRO A 39 0.65 -20.84 -35.54
N LEU A 40 0.96 -19.72 -34.89
CA LEU A 40 0.60 -18.38 -35.38
C LEU A 40 1.44 -18.10 -36.65
N GLU A 41 0.77 -17.73 -37.74
CA GLU A 41 1.46 -17.36 -38.97
C GLU A 41 2.25 -16.06 -38.78
N ARG A 42 3.35 -15.90 -39.54
CA ARG A 42 4.21 -14.70 -39.50
C ARG A 42 3.40 -13.47 -39.94
N GLY A 43 2.82 -12.78 -38.96
CA GLY A 43 1.94 -11.62 -39.17
C GLY A 43 0.92 -11.42 -38.05
N ASP A 44 0.58 -12.48 -37.30
CA ASP A 44 -0.49 -12.46 -36.28
C ASP A 44 0.00 -12.18 -34.86
N VAL A 45 1.30 -11.93 -34.68
CA VAL A 45 1.89 -11.56 -33.37
C VAL A 45 2.62 -10.24 -33.52
N SER A 46 2.04 -9.18 -32.95
CA SER A 46 2.82 -7.99 -32.61
C SER A 46 3.48 -8.24 -31.26
N GLU A 47 4.75 -8.63 -31.25
CA GLU A 47 5.57 -8.47 -30.05
C GLU A 47 5.73 -6.97 -29.79
N ARG A 48 4.89 -6.46 -28.89
CA ARG A 48 5.08 -5.13 -28.35
C ARG A 48 6.05 -5.29 -27.18
N GLU A 49 7.34 -5.18 -27.44
CA GLU A 49 8.30 -4.92 -26.38
C GLU A 49 7.91 -3.57 -25.75
N GLU A 50 7.17 -3.62 -24.64
CA GLU A 50 7.03 -2.49 -23.75
C GLU A 50 8.40 -2.27 -23.10
N HIS A 51 9.27 -1.55 -23.81
CA HIS A 51 10.33 -0.83 -23.14
C HIS A 51 9.66 0.02 -22.07
N LEU A 52 9.96 -0.29 -20.80
CA LEU A 52 9.77 0.64 -19.69
C LEU A 52 10.68 1.84 -19.99
N THR A 53 10.22 2.69 -20.90
CA THR A 53 10.76 4.00 -21.12
C THR A 53 10.41 4.74 -19.86
N PHE A 54 11.40 4.85 -18.96
CA PHE A 54 11.38 5.84 -17.90
C PHE A 54 11.30 7.19 -18.61
N SER A 55 10.08 7.62 -18.88
CA SER A 55 9.81 8.93 -19.42
C SER A 55 10.46 9.94 -18.46
N PRO A 56 11.13 10.99 -18.99
CA PRO A 56 11.64 12.08 -18.16
C PRO A 56 10.44 12.74 -17.48
N GLY A 57 10.09 12.25 -16.29
CA GLY A 57 8.79 12.49 -15.68
C GLY A 57 8.39 11.49 -14.59
N LEU A 58 9.03 10.30 -14.54
CA LEU A 58 8.83 9.36 -13.43
C LEU A 58 9.80 9.63 -12.28
N LYS A 59 9.26 9.95 -11.10
CA LYS A 59 10.00 10.05 -9.83
C LYS A 59 9.51 8.95 -8.91
N LEU A 60 10.39 8.00 -8.62
CA LEU A 60 10.21 6.98 -7.60
C LEU A 60 10.97 7.42 -6.34
N SER A 61 10.28 7.51 -5.21
CA SER A 61 10.88 7.77 -3.90
C SER A 61 10.26 6.84 -2.86
N GLY A 62 10.86 6.74 -1.69
CA GLY A 62 10.31 5.95 -0.61
C GLY A 62 10.78 6.46 0.73
N ASP A 63 9.93 6.28 1.73
CA ASP A 63 10.19 6.62 3.12
C ASP A 63 10.10 5.34 3.94
N TYR A 64 11.07 5.14 4.83
CA TYR A 64 11.04 4.05 5.80
C TYR A 64 11.12 4.63 7.21
N ARG A 65 10.16 4.26 8.05
CA ARG A 65 10.11 4.65 9.44
C ARG A 65 10.07 3.42 10.32
N PHE A 66 11.01 3.36 11.26
CA PHE A 66 11.05 2.38 12.32
C PHE A 66 10.86 3.10 13.66
N ARG A 67 9.85 2.69 14.44
CA ARG A 67 9.57 3.25 15.75
C ARG A 67 9.65 2.15 16.81
N THR A 68 10.41 2.42 17.85
CA THR A 68 10.39 1.63 19.07
C THR A 68 9.72 2.46 20.16
N SER A 69 8.86 1.83 20.95
CA SER A 69 8.28 2.49 22.11
C SER A 69 8.32 1.56 23.33
N LYS A 70 8.54 2.15 24.49
CA LYS A 70 8.43 1.46 25.78
C LYS A 70 7.29 2.11 26.53
N ILE A 71 6.23 1.35 26.77
CA ILE A 71 5.09 1.78 27.56
C ILE A 71 5.30 1.28 28.98
N HIS A 72 5.22 2.20 29.94
CA HIS A 72 5.30 1.90 31.36
C HIS A 72 3.97 2.28 31.99
N SER A 73 3.18 1.29 32.41
CA SER A 73 1.92 1.54 33.11
C SER A 73 2.13 1.39 34.61
N GLN A 74 1.72 2.40 35.38
CA GLN A 74 1.83 2.40 36.85
C GLN A 74 0.52 1.98 37.55
N SER A 75 -0.56 1.77 36.79
CA SER A 75 -1.88 1.38 37.29
C SER A 75 -2.46 0.19 36.50
N LEU A 76 -2.83 -0.88 37.21
CA LEU A 76 -3.58 -2.01 36.65
C LEU A 76 -5.07 -1.63 36.48
N PRO A 77 -5.75 -2.01 35.38
CA PRO A 77 -5.23 -2.66 34.17
C PRO A 77 -5.15 -1.65 33.00
N GLU A 78 -3.95 -1.27 32.57
CA GLU A 78 -3.70 -0.57 31.30
C GLU A 78 -2.91 -1.45 30.31
N SER A 79 -2.98 -2.78 30.46
CA SER A 79 -2.49 -3.72 29.47
C SER A 79 -3.62 -4.10 28.50
N ARG A 80 -3.25 -4.33 27.23
CA ARG A 80 -4.14 -4.90 26.21
C ARG A 80 -4.73 -6.22 26.74
N THR A 81 -5.97 -6.52 26.35
CA THR A 81 -6.64 -7.77 26.74
C THR A 81 -5.70 -8.96 26.48
N GLU A 82 -5.43 -9.76 27.52
CA GLU A 82 -4.51 -10.93 27.55
C GLU A 82 -3.03 -10.69 27.94
N THR A 83 -2.54 -9.45 28.11
CA THR A 83 -1.18 -9.21 28.61
C THR A 83 -1.17 -8.80 30.10
N ASN A 84 -0.32 -9.45 30.92
CA ASN A 84 -0.19 -9.22 32.37
C ASN A 84 1.19 -8.61 32.75
N SER A 85 1.78 -7.78 31.89
CA SER A 85 3.07 -7.14 32.16
C SER A 85 2.94 -5.63 32.44
N PRO A 86 3.67 -5.09 33.44
CA PRO A 86 3.71 -3.65 33.73
C PRO A 86 4.61 -2.85 32.77
N GLU A 87 5.39 -3.56 31.94
CA GLU A 87 6.20 -2.98 30.89
C GLU A 87 5.91 -3.69 29.57
N GLU A 88 5.75 -2.91 28.50
CA GLU A 88 5.51 -3.42 27.16
C GLU A 88 6.42 -2.70 26.17
N PHE A 89 7.13 -3.48 25.34
CA PHE A 89 7.91 -2.95 24.22
C PHE A 89 7.10 -3.08 22.95
N SER A 90 6.99 -2.00 22.18
CA SER A 90 6.35 -2.03 20.86
C SER A 90 7.35 -1.72 19.75
N PHE A 91 7.26 -2.46 18.64
CA PHE A 91 8.01 -2.21 17.41
C PHE A 91 7.03 -1.95 16.26
N ASP A 92 7.17 -0.81 15.60
CA ASP A 92 6.34 -0.38 14.48
C ASP A 92 7.22 -0.10 13.25
N GLN A 93 6.83 -0.64 12.11
CA GLN A 93 7.51 -0.52 10.82
C GLN A 93 6.53 0.02 9.78
N ASP A 94 6.87 1.17 9.19
CA ASP A 94 6.05 1.85 8.19
C ASP A 94 6.94 2.12 6.96
N LEU A 95 6.73 1.32 5.92
CA LEU A 95 7.37 1.47 4.61
C LEU A 95 6.38 2.13 3.66
N ARG A 96 6.82 3.21 3.00
CA ARG A 96 6.04 3.95 2.02
C ARG A 96 6.81 4.10 0.73
N ILE A 97 6.15 3.80 -0.37
CA ILE A 97 6.69 3.95 -1.71
C ILE A 97 5.84 4.98 -2.44
N HIS A 98 6.50 6.02 -2.93
CA HIS A 98 5.90 7.14 -3.65
C HIS A 98 6.30 7.07 -5.12
N LEU A 99 5.30 7.06 -5.99
CA LEU A 99 5.48 7.12 -7.43
C LEU A 99 4.77 8.36 -7.95
N ARG A 100 5.53 9.29 -8.52
CA ARG A 100 5.01 10.44 -9.24
C ARG A 100 5.35 10.30 -10.72
N SER A 101 4.33 10.31 -11.57
CA SER A 101 4.50 10.23 -13.02
C SER A 101 3.95 11.49 -13.67
N MET A 102 4.78 12.23 -14.40
CA MET A 102 4.37 13.41 -15.14
C MET A 102 3.99 13.02 -16.57
N VAL A 103 2.68 12.98 -16.83
CA VAL A 103 2.13 12.61 -18.14
C VAL A 103 2.14 13.80 -19.10
N HIS A 104 1.92 15.01 -18.58
CA HIS A 104 1.95 16.26 -19.33
C HIS A 104 2.48 17.39 -18.45
N ARG A 105 2.82 18.55 -19.03
CA ARG A 105 3.26 19.76 -18.30
C ARG A 105 2.33 20.18 -17.16
N VAL A 106 1.04 19.85 -17.28
CA VAL A 106 -0.02 20.25 -16.34
C VAL A 106 -0.70 19.06 -15.67
N ILE A 107 -0.27 17.82 -15.95
CA ILE A 107 -0.93 16.60 -15.48
C ILE A 107 0.11 15.68 -14.88
N SER A 108 -0.06 15.35 -13.60
CA SER A 108 0.74 14.33 -12.91
C SER A 108 -0.14 13.31 -12.19
N LEU A 109 0.33 12.07 -12.17
CA LEU A 109 -0.23 10.98 -11.38
C LEU A 109 0.63 10.80 -10.14
N ASN A 110 0.00 10.69 -8.98
CA ASN A 110 0.68 10.43 -7.71
C ASN A 110 0.07 9.18 -7.06
N LEU A 111 0.94 8.23 -6.72
CA LEU A 111 0.60 6.98 -6.05
C LEU A 111 1.51 6.80 -4.83
N GLU A 112 0.92 6.60 -3.67
CA GLU A 112 1.59 6.25 -2.42
C GLU A 112 1.08 4.90 -1.95
N ILE A 113 1.97 3.91 -1.91
CA ILE A 113 1.72 2.57 -1.35
C ILE A 113 2.35 2.53 0.02
N ALA A 114 1.60 2.09 1.03
CA ALA A 114 2.07 1.98 2.41
C ALA A 114 1.78 0.59 2.98
N THR A 115 2.71 0.09 3.77
CA THR A 115 2.49 -1.11 4.60
C THR A 115 1.63 -0.74 5.81
N ASN A 116 0.53 -1.46 6.00
CA ASN A 116 -0.27 -1.39 7.21
C ASN A 116 0.04 -2.65 8.05
N GLN A 117 0.92 -2.49 9.03
CA GLN A 117 1.30 -3.54 9.98
C GLN A 117 0.86 -3.11 11.38
N GLU A 118 0.26 -4.02 12.15
CA GLU A 118 0.06 -3.76 13.58
C GLU A 118 1.42 -3.79 14.31
N PRO A 119 1.63 -2.92 15.30
CA PRO A 119 2.87 -2.94 16.08
C PRO A 119 3.08 -4.30 16.75
N ILE A 120 4.32 -4.80 16.70
CA ILE A 120 4.73 -5.99 17.47
C ILE A 120 4.82 -5.58 18.92
N TYR A 121 4.06 -6.24 19.78
CA TYR A 121 4.15 -6.04 21.22
C TYR A 121 4.90 -7.20 21.88
N GLN A 122 5.84 -6.87 22.75
CA GLN A 122 6.56 -7.84 23.56
C GLN A 122 6.40 -7.48 25.05
N SER A 123 5.64 -8.32 25.75
CA SER A 123 5.33 -8.21 27.19
C SER A 123 6.35 -8.92 28.09
N ASP A 124 7.04 -9.96 27.58
CA ASP A 124 8.09 -10.67 28.32
C ASP A 124 9.48 -10.45 27.70
N ILE A 125 10.26 -9.57 28.34
CA ILE A 125 11.64 -9.25 27.95
C ILE A 125 12.65 -10.25 28.54
N ARG A 126 12.22 -11.08 29.51
CA ARG A 126 13.09 -12.03 30.25
C ARG A 126 13.06 -13.44 29.65
N ALA A 127 12.16 -13.73 28.72
CA ALA A 127 12.13 -15.02 28.01
C ALA A 127 13.46 -15.30 27.29
N SER A 128 14.02 -16.49 27.57
CA SER A 128 15.32 -16.94 27.08
C SER A 128 15.42 -16.91 25.55
N ARG A 129 16.61 -16.59 25.04
CA ARG A 129 16.95 -16.53 23.60
C ARG A 129 16.63 -17.83 22.86
N THR A 130 16.54 -18.96 23.56
CA THR A 130 16.29 -20.31 23.03
C THR A 130 14.82 -20.73 23.00
N SER A 131 13.93 -20.05 23.76
CA SER A 131 12.48 -20.25 23.68
C SER A 131 11.82 -19.27 22.71
N ARG A 132 12.62 -18.45 22.00
CA ARG A 132 12.20 -17.64 20.84
C ARG A 132 11.92 -18.56 19.66
N ILE A 133 10.92 -19.42 19.80
CA ILE A 133 10.22 -19.91 18.62
C ILE A 133 9.55 -18.65 18.08
N THR A 134 9.97 -18.22 16.88
CA THR A 134 9.12 -17.44 16.00
C THR A 134 7.79 -18.18 15.92
N GLY A 135 6.86 -17.83 16.81
CA GLY A 135 5.54 -18.43 16.84
C GLY A 135 4.90 -18.29 15.47
N SER A 136 3.90 -19.11 15.17
CA SER A 136 3.14 -19.02 13.91
C SER A 136 2.39 -17.68 13.73
N GLU A 137 2.67 -16.68 14.55
CA GLU A 137 2.27 -15.29 14.40
C GLU A 137 3.27 -14.56 13.50
N SER A 138 3.49 -15.09 12.29
CA SER A 138 4.08 -14.29 11.21
C SER A 138 3.19 -13.07 11.01
N GLN A 139 3.71 -11.87 11.27
CA GLN A 139 2.94 -10.65 11.07
C GLN A 139 2.45 -10.55 9.62
N ALA A 140 1.13 -10.42 9.46
CA ALA A 140 0.53 -10.14 8.17
C ALA A 140 0.89 -8.71 7.75
N ALA A 141 1.72 -8.58 6.72
CA ALA A 141 2.05 -7.30 6.11
C ALA A 141 1.00 -6.99 5.04
N ASN A 142 0.04 -6.12 5.34
CA ASN A 142 -0.93 -5.67 4.35
C ASN A 142 -0.37 -4.48 3.58
N LEU A 143 -0.39 -4.56 2.24
CA LEU A 143 -0.06 -3.44 1.37
C LEU A 143 -1.34 -2.68 1.05
N THR A 144 -1.34 -1.36 1.27
CA THR A 144 -2.49 -0.51 1.01
C THR A 144 -2.12 0.66 0.12
N ALA A 145 -3.00 1.01 -0.82
CA ALA A 145 -2.89 2.25 -1.57
C ALA A 145 -3.32 3.41 -0.66
N ARG A 146 -2.35 4.10 -0.08
CA ARG A 146 -2.57 5.21 0.85
C ARG A 146 -3.05 6.44 0.09
N GLN A 147 -2.37 6.85 -0.96
CA GLN A 147 -2.81 7.93 -1.86
C GLN A 147 -2.78 7.44 -3.30
N SER A 148 -3.75 7.85 -4.10
CA SER A 148 -3.84 7.56 -5.52
C SER A 148 -4.68 8.65 -6.17
N TYR A 149 -4.03 9.68 -6.70
CA TYR A 149 -4.73 10.82 -7.29
C TYR A 149 -4.05 11.34 -8.55
N LEU A 150 -4.88 11.89 -9.42
CA LEU A 150 -4.51 12.69 -10.56
C LEU A 150 -4.45 14.15 -10.12
N GLU A 151 -3.36 14.82 -10.43
CA GLU A 151 -3.10 16.22 -10.15
C GLU A 151 -3.08 17.01 -11.47
N LEU A 152 -3.91 18.05 -11.55
CA LEU A 152 -3.97 18.97 -12.68
C LEU A 152 -3.61 20.38 -12.24
N ASN A 153 -2.48 20.88 -12.75
CA ASN A 153 -1.92 22.19 -12.41
C ASN A 153 -1.88 23.06 -13.67
N ARG A 154 -3.00 23.73 -13.98
CA ARG A 154 -3.09 24.63 -15.15
C ARG A 154 -2.29 25.91 -14.96
N ASN A 155 -2.16 26.36 -13.72
CA ASN A 155 -1.43 27.54 -13.27
C ASN A 155 -0.50 27.11 -12.12
N PRO A 156 0.73 27.64 -11.97
CA PRO A 156 1.57 27.40 -10.79
C PRO A 156 0.88 27.67 -9.45
N ASN A 157 -0.15 28.51 -9.44
CA ASN A 157 -0.93 28.87 -8.26
C ASN A 157 -2.25 28.08 -8.13
N GLU A 158 -2.47 27.07 -8.98
CA GLU A 158 -3.67 26.24 -8.98
C GLU A 158 -3.28 24.77 -8.86
N GLU A 159 -3.94 24.08 -7.95
CA GLU A 159 -3.74 22.66 -7.67
C GLU A 159 -5.09 21.98 -7.64
N THR A 160 -5.36 21.13 -8.64
CA THR A 160 -6.60 20.34 -8.69
C THR A 160 -6.26 18.87 -8.49
N LYS A 161 -6.89 18.21 -7.52
CA LYS A 161 -6.68 16.79 -7.22
C LYS A 161 -7.96 16.00 -7.40
N LEU A 162 -7.83 14.85 -8.05
CA LEU A 162 -8.91 13.89 -8.32
C LEU A 162 -8.45 12.50 -7.88
N GLY A 163 -9.14 11.91 -6.91
CA GLY A 163 -8.84 10.57 -6.38
C GLY A 163 -8.61 10.57 -4.88
N LYS A 164 -7.91 9.55 -4.38
CA LYS A 164 -7.61 9.37 -2.96
C LYS A 164 -6.40 10.22 -2.56
N HIS A 165 -6.61 11.26 -1.78
CA HIS A 165 -5.55 12.17 -1.34
C HIS A 165 -5.80 12.69 0.07
N VAL A 166 -4.75 13.24 0.68
CA VAL A 166 -4.85 13.92 1.97
C VAL A 166 -5.64 15.21 1.78
N ILE A 167 -6.61 15.42 2.67
CA ILE A 167 -7.29 16.69 2.84
C ILE A 167 -7.11 17.16 4.28
N ASN A 168 -6.81 18.45 4.44
CA ASN A 168 -6.65 19.08 5.74
C ASN A 168 -7.42 20.40 5.73
N ILE A 169 -8.59 20.40 6.35
CA ILE A 169 -9.49 21.54 6.44
C ILE A 169 -9.45 21.98 7.89
N GLY A 170 -9.18 23.25 8.16
CA GLY A 170 -8.98 23.71 9.53
C GLY A 170 -9.31 25.18 9.74
N ASP A 171 -10.23 25.42 10.68
CA ASP A 171 -10.42 26.73 11.29
C ASP A 171 -9.20 27.01 12.21
N ARG A 172 -8.74 28.27 12.27
CA ARG A 172 -7.76 28.77 13.25
C ARG A 172 -8.21 28.47 14.71
N ARG A 173 -9.48 28.14 14.93
CA ARG A 173 -10.08 27.73 16.22
C ARG A 173 -9.94 26.23 16.55
N GLY A 174 -9.23 25.44 15.75
CA GLY A 174 -8.88 24.05 16.09
C GLY A 174 -9.91 22.99 15.67
N LYS A 175 -10.94 23.35 14.89
CA LYS A 175 -11.80 22.37 14.21
C LYS A 175 -11.10 21.95 12.92
N VAL A 176 -10.34 20.85 13.00
CA VAL A 176 -9.52 20.37 11.89
C VAL A 176 -10.04 19.02 11.43
N PHE A 177 -10.62 18.96 10.23
CA PHE A 177 -10.79 17.69 9.54
C PHE A 177 -9.49 17.40 8.79
N SER A 178 -8.73 16.41 9.28
CA SER A 178 -7.54 15.91 8.59
C SER A 178 -7.72 14.43 8.33
N GLY A 179 -7.69 14.04 7.06
CA GLY A 179 -7.91 12.65 6.66
C GLY A 179 -7.45 12.36 5.24
N ILE A 180 -7.41 11.08 4.89
CA ILE A 180 -7.14 10.63 3.52
C ILE A 180 -8.44 10.11 2.95
N LEU A 181 -9.05 10.90 2.08
CA LEU A 181 -10.35 10.61 1.48
C LEU A 181 -10.25 10.54 -0.04
N SER A 182 -11.24 9.92 -0.66
CA SER A 182 -11.37 9.88 -2.12
C SER A 182 -12.35 10.93 -2.59
N GLY A 183 -11.95 11.77 -3.54
CA GLY A 183 -12.83 12.78 -4.09
C GLY A 183 -12.11 13.80 -4.94
N PHE A 184 -12.69 15.00 -4.99
CA PHE A 184 -12.20 16.14 -5.75
C PHE A 184 -11.85 17.27 -4.81
N SER A 185 -10.68 17.88 -4.98
CA SER A 185 -10.33 19.17 -4.39
C SER A 185 -9.70 20.09 -5.44
N GLN A 186 -9.95 21.37 -5.31
CA GLN A 186 -9.31 22.41 -6.10
C GLN A 186 -8.92 23.55 -5.17
N ARG A 187 -7.64 23.87 -5.19
CA ARG A 187 -7.06 25.03 -4.51
C ARG A 187 -6.52 25.99 -5.56
N CYS A 188 -6.89 27.25 -5.49
CA CYS A 188 -6.42 28.24 -6.44
C CYS A 188 -6.15 29.58 -5.76
N LYS A 189 -5.00 30.17 -6.09
CA LYS A 189 -4.60 31.50 -5.66
C LYS A 189 -4.67 32.47 -6.85
N ALA A 190 -5.56 33.46 -6.74
CA ALA A 190 -5.78 34.51 -7.72
C ALA A 190 -5.47 35.88 -7.09
N GLY A 191 -4.30 36.44 -7.40
CA GLY A 191 -3.81 37.66 -6.76
C GLY A 191 -3.56 37.44 -5.28
N THR A 192 -4.23 38.24 -4.43
CA THR A 192 -4.18 38.06 -2.98
C THR A 192 -5.14 36.99 -2.46
N TRP A 193 -6.11 36.55 -3.26
CA TRP A 193 -7.18 35.66 -2.82
C TRP A 193 -6.73 34.21 -2.97
N CYS A 194 -7.00 33.37 -1.98
CA CYS A 194 -6.85 31.92 -2.09
C CYS A 194 -8.19 31.28 -1.78
N TYR A 195 -8.66 30.37 -2.62
CA TYR A 195 -9.83 29.56 -2.29
C TYR A 195 -9.50 28.09 -2.40
N GLU A 196 -10.21 27.30 -1.62
CA GLU A 196 -10.18 25.85 -1.66
C GLU A 196 -11.61 25.33 -1.68
N ILE A 197 -11.92 24.43 -2.61
CA ILE A 197 -13.23 23.82 -2.72
C ILE A 197 -13.06 22.33 -2.97
N GLY A 198 -13.97 21.52 -2.42
CA GLY A 198 -13.95 20.11 -2.74
C GLY A 198 -15.14 19.32 -2.23
N ALA A 199 -15.19 18.07 -2.70
CA ALA A 199 -16.18 17.07 -2.35
C ALA A 199 -15.46 15.74 -2.16
N MET A 200 -15.54 15.19 -0.94
CA MET A 200 -14.86 13.95 -0.55
C MET A 200 -15.85 12.92 -0.05
N LYS A 201 -15.62 11.66 -0.38
CA LYS A 201 -16.37 10.53 0.16
C LYS A 201 -15.76 10.12 1.51
N LEU A 202 -16.58 10.09 2.57
CA LEU A 202 -16.13 9.78 3.94
C LEU A 202 -15.95 8.28 4.19
N SER A 203 -16.86 7.46 3.68
CA SER A 203 -16.90 6.02 3.90
C SER A 203 -16.97 5.28 2.56
N SER A 204 -16.35 4.10 2.46
CA SER A 204 -16.57 3.25 1.29
C SER A 204 -17.94 2.58 1.33
N ALA A 205 -18.44 2.29 2.54
CA ALA A 205 -19.69 1.58 2.80
C ALA A 205 -20.92 2.49 2.74
N ASP A 206 -20.80 3.73 3.21
CA ASP A 206 -21.91 4.67 3.27
C ASP A 206 -21.84 5.69 2.12
N ALA A 207 -22.98 6.29 1.79
CA ALA A 207 -23.10 7.32 0.78
C ALA A 207 -22.79 8.72 1.34
N ASP A 208 -21.97 8.80 2.38
CA ASP A 208 -21.70 10.04 3.11
C ASP A 208 -20.62 10.87 2.40
N TRP A 209 -20.93 12.15 2.19
CA TRP A 209 -20.07 13.10 1.48
C TRP A 209 -19.74 14.31 2.35
N LEU A 210 -18.47 14.68 2.33
CA LEU A 210 -17.94 15.92 2.87
C LEU A 210 -17.81 16.93 1.73
N TYR A 211 -18.59 18.00 1.79
CA TYR A 211 -18.44 19.17 0.94
C TYR A 211 -17.79 20.28 1.73
N PHE A 212 -16.82 20.97 1.13
CA PHE A 212 -16.15 22.07 1.77
C PHE A 212 -15.83 23.20 0.79
N PHE A 213 -15.83 24.41 1.32
CA PHE A 213 -15.41 25.62 0.67
C PHE A 213 -14.68 26.49 1.69
N SER A 214 -13.50 26.96 1.34
CA SER A 214 -12.69 27.90 2.10
C SER A 214 -12.30 29.06 1.19
N LEU A 215 -12.43 30.28 1.71
CA LEU A 215 -11.97 31.49 1.04
C LEU A 215 -11.11 32.28 2.00
N ASP A 216 -9.85 32.46 1.64
CA ASP A 216 -8.86 33.27 2.33
C ASP A 216 -8.63 34.59 1.59
N TYR A 217 -8.90 35.68 2.29
CA TYR A 217 -8.60 37.03 1.86
C TYR A 217 -7.64 37.70 2.85
N PRO A 218 -6.35 37.87 2.50
CA PRO A 218 -5.41 38.60 3.32
C PRO A 218 -5.71 40.10 3.28
N PHE A 219 -5.90 40.71 4.45
CA PHE A 219 -6.06 42.16 4.55
C PHE A 219 -4.74 42.90 4.37
N TRP A 220 -3.65 42.30 4.86
CA TRP A 220 -2.28 42.80 4.75
C TRP A 220 -1.39 41.67 4.23
N HIS A 221 -0.44 41.97 3.34
CA HIS A 221 0.46 40.97 2.77
C HIS A 221 1.62 40.66 3.73
N ASP A 222 1.29 40.39 5.00
CA ASP A 222 2.26 39.92 5.98
C ASP A 222 2.34 38.40 5.91
N VAL A 223 3.52 37.93 5.54
CA VAL A 223 3.82 36.54 5.23
C VAL A 223 4.90 36.06 6.18
N ASP A 224 4.70 34.92 6.83
CA ASP A 224 5.73 34.29 7.65
C ASP A 224 6.92 33.84 6.77
N SER A 225 8.05 33.57 7.39
CA SER A 225 9.27 32.99 6.84
C SER A 225 9.07 31.73 5.97
N GLN A 226 7.91 31.05 6.09
CA GLN A 226 7.52 29.90 5.27
C GLN A 226 6.58 30.24 4.09
N GLY A 227 6.23 31.51 3.88
CA GLY A 227 5.35 31.93 2.78
C GLY A 227 3.85 31.87 3.09
N GLU A 228 3.47 31.62 4.34
CA GLU A 228 2.09 31.54 4.83
C GLU A 228 1.58 32.90 5.32
N ILE A 229 0.31 33.23 5.05
CA ILE A 229 -0.27 34.53 5.37
C ILE A 229 -0.66 34.61 6.85
N ILE A 230 -0.15 35.61 7.57
CA ILE A 230 -0.36 35.81 9.01
C ILE A 230 -1.76 36.38 9.27
N ASP A 231 -2.19 37.39 8.50
CA ASP A 231 -3.48 38.07 8.66
C ASP A 231 -4.41 37.88 7.45
N SER A 232 -5.29 36.88 7.52
CA SER A 232 -6.37 36.65 6.55
C SER A 232 -7.76 36.58 7.18
N LEU A 233 -8.73 37.19 6.50
CA LEU A 233 -10.14 36.81 6.62
C LEU A 233 -10.31 35.44 5.98
N ARG A 234 -10.70 34.45 6.79
CA ARG A 234 -11.02 33.10 6.32
C ARG A 234 -12.51 32.85 6.45
N LEU A 235 -13.15 32.47 5.35
CA LEU A 235 -14.55 32.08 5.29
C LEU A 235 -14.62 30.60 4.95
N GLU A 236 -14.97 29.77 5.93
CA GLU A 236 -15.05 28.32 5.78
C GLU A 236 -16.48 27.81 5.95
N LEU A 237 -16.90 26.97 5.01
CA LEU A 237 -18.18 26.29 4.98
C LEU A 237 -17.90 24.82 4.75
N PHE A 238 -18.37 23.96 5.66
CA PHE A 238 -18.34 22.52 5.46
C PHE A 238 -19.69 21.90 5.77
N ARG A 239 -20.03 20.87 5.01
CA ARG A 239 -21.26 20.10 5.19
C ARG A 239 -20.95 18.63 5.02
N ILE A 240 -21.33 17.86 6.03
CA ILE A 240 -21.39 16.41 5.96
C ILE A 240 -22.84 16.05 5.64
N LYS A 241 -23.03 15.22 4.63
CA LYS A 241 -24.32 14.65 4.24
C LYS A 241 -24.24 13.15 4.29
#